data_AF-A0A085G7L2-F1
#
_entry.id   AF-A0A085G7L2-F1
#
_cell.length_a   1.000
_cell.length_b   1.000
_cell.length_c   1.000
_cell.angle_alpha   90.00
_cell.angle_beta   90.00
_cell.angle_gamma   90.00
#
_symmetry.space_group_name_H-M   'P 1'
#
loop_
_entity.id
_entity.type
_entity.pdbx_description
1 polymer ?
#
loop_
_entity_poly.entity_id
_entity_poly.type
_entity_poly.pdbx_seq_one_letter_code
_entity_poly.pdbx_strand_id
1 'polypeptide(L)'
;MTADTRKANDSLASLLKIKPVYIDSMLLEMGKRQSQMFTRSISGGYAEEIRKAAYVVFIYHTFIKDASEENVIKWREILIRAHLPPQLSSEHAELALFYFSELDIEPFELAQFRRQYNETYNQIHLV
;
A
#
# COMPACT_ATOMS: atom_id res chain seq x y z
N MET A 1 -8.42 9.94 17.17
CA MET A 1 -7.10 10.12 16.52
C MET A 1 -6.34 11.21 17.26
N THR A 2 -5.06 11.01 17.58
CA THR A 2 -4.20 12.07 18.12
C THR A 2 -3.66 12.93 16.99
N ALA A 3 -3.07 14.10 17.30
CA ALA A 3 -2.48 14.98 16.29
C ALA A 3 -1.36 14.28 15.48
N ASP A 4 -0.57 13.43 16.14
CA ASP A 4 0.54 12.68 15.50
C ASP A 4 0.03 11.66 14.48
N THR A 5 -1.07 10.98 14.79
CA THR A 5 -1.75 10.03 13.88
C THR A 5 -2.22 10.72 12.60
N ARG A 6 -2.79 11.92 12.71
CA ARG A 6 -3.23 12.70 11.55
C ARG A 6 -2.04 13.14 10.70
N LYS A 7 -1.00 13.68 11.33
CA LYS A 7 0.22 14.11 10.66
C LYS A 7 0.90 12.97 9.89
N ALA A 8 0.92 11.76 10.45
CA ALA A 8 1.49 10.61 9.78
C ALA A 8 0.70 10.19 8.52
N ASN A 9 -0.64 10.15 8.61
CA ASN A 9 -1.50 9.90 7.45
C ASN A 9 -1.32 10.98 6.37
N ASP A 10 -1.25 12.25 6.77
CA ASP A 10 -1.00 13.38 5.87
C ASP A 10 0.37 13.27 5.18
N SER A 11 1.38 12.76 5.90
CA SER A 11 2.73 12.56 5.38
C SER A 11 2.76 11.45 4.32
N LEU A 12 2.03 10.36 4.55
CA LEU A 12 1.86 9.28 3.58
C LEU A 12 1.07 9.74 2.34
N ALA A 13 -0.03 10.47 2.53
CA ALA A 13 -0.80 11.04 1.44
C ALA A 13 0.04 12.05 0.62
N SER A 14 0.86 12.86 1.31
CA SER A 14 1.78 13.81 0.67
C SER A 14 2.89 13.11 -0.10
N LEU A 15 3.46 12.02 0.41
CA LEU A 15 4.46 11.22 -0.31
C LEU A 15 3.90 10.74 -1.65
N LEU A 16 2.67 10.21 -1.62
CA LEU A 16 2.00 9.68 -2.81
C LEU A 16 1.31 10.76 -3.66
N LYS A 17 1.30 12.02 -3.21
CA LYS A 17 0.59 13.14 -3.86
C LYS A 17 -0.89 12.82 -4.12
N ILE A 18 -1.54 12.14 -3.18
CA ILE A 18 -2.97 11.78 -3.21
C ILE A 18 -3.76 12.52 -2.14
N LYS A 19 -5.09 12.52 -2.26
CA LYS A 19 -5.97 13.08 -1.23
C LYS A 19 -5.94 12.19 0.04
N PRO A 20 -5.95 12.77 1.27
CA PRO A 20 -5.98 11.99 2.51
C PRO A 20 -7.11 10.96 2.61
N VAL A 21 -8.25 11.23 1.97
CA VAL A 21 -9.41 10.31 1.91
C VAL A 21 -9.04 8.91 1.40
N TYR A 22 -8.03 8.75 0.54
CA TYR A 22 -7.58 7.43 0.08
C TYR A 22 -6.92 6.61 1.21
N ILE A 23 -6.26 7.29 2.15
CA ILE A 23 -5.68 6.65 3.34
C ILE A 23 -6.78 6.38 4.36
N ASP A 24 -7.70 7.33 4.55
CA ASP A 24 -8.81 7.16 5.49
C ASP A 24 -9.71 5.98 5.11
N SER A 25 -10.08 5.83 3.84
CA SER A 25 -10.85 4.69 3.34
C SER A 25 -10.14 3.35 3.58
N MET A 26 -8.82 3.32 3.40
CA MET A 26 -8.02 2.12 3.67
C MET A 26 -8.03 1.76 5.16
N LEU A 27 -7.85 2.75 6.04
CA LEU A 27 -7.82 2.53 7.48
C LEU A 27 -9.15 2.01 8.04
N LEU A 28 -10.28 2.38 7.42
CA LEU A 28 -11.60 1.87 7.80
C LEU A 28 -11.74 0.36 7.59
N GLU A 29 -10.95 -0.23 6.68
CA GLU A 29 -11.06 -1.64 6.28
C GLU A 29 -10.03 -2.54 6.99
N MET A 30 -9.08 -1.96 7.74
CA MET A 30 -8.07 -2.73 8.49
C MET A 30 -8.59 -3.27 9.83
N GLY A 31 -9.70 -2.75 10.35
CA GLY A 31 -10.13 -3.01 11.72
C GLY A 31 -9.41 -2.13 12.75
N LYS A 32 -9.96 -2.03 13.96
CA LYS A 32 -9.55 -1.03 14.96
C LYS A 32 -8.12 -1.22 15.46
N ARG A 33 -7.67 -2.47 15.65
CA ARG A 33 -6.34 -2.75 16.21
C ARG A 33 -5.25 -2.55 15.14
N GLN A 34 -5.45 -3.06 13.94
CA GLN A 34 -4.50 -3.02 12.85
C GLN A 34 -4.34 -1.60 12.32
N SER A 35 -5.43 -0.82 12.19
CA SER A 35 -5.34 0.61 11.85
C SER A 35 -4.51 1.41 12.86
N GLN A 36 -4.64 1.12 14.17
CA GLN A 36 -3.79 1.74 15.19
C GLN A 36 -2.32 1.33 15.07
N MET A 37 -2.05 0.05 14.77
CA MET A 37 -0.68 -0.42 14.55
C MET A 37 -0.07 0.20 13.30
N PHE A 38 -0.83 0.26 12.21
CA PHE A 38 -0.43 0.92 10.97
C PHE A 38 -0.08 2.37 11.21
N THR A 39 -0.97 3.14 11.86
CA THR A 39 -0.65 4.56 12.06
C THR A 39 0.52 4.74 13.01
N ARG A 40 0.69 3.88 14.03
CA ARG A 40 1.86 3.94 14.92
C ARG A 40 3.17 3.68 14.18
N SER A 41 3.22 2.71 13.26
CA SER A 41 4.45 2.40 12.52
C SER A 41 4.91 3.60 11.67
N ILE A 42 3.99 4.28 11.00
CA ILE A 42 4.33 5.47 10.20
C ILE A 42 4.50 6.76 11.02
N SER A 43 3.95 6.84 12.23
CA SER A 43 4.12 8.00 13.12
C SER A 43 5.53 8.09 13.71
N GLY A 44 6.28 6.98 13.74
CA GLY A 44 7.67 6.94 14.23
C GLY A 44 8.65 7.77 13.39
N GLY A 45 8.24 8.25 12.22
CA GLY A 45 9.03 9.18 11.40
C GLY A 45 10.17 8.53 10.60
N TYR A 46 10.31 7.20 10.65
CA TYR A 46 11.27 6.49 9.83
C TYR A 46 10.81 6.49 8.37
N ALA A 47 11.63 7.05 7.49
CA ALA A 47 11.31 7.15 6.07
C ALA A 47 11.02 5.78 5.43
N GLU A 48 11.65 4.72 5.93
CA GLU A 48 11.42 3.35 5.47
C GLU A 48 9.99 2.85 5.78
N GLU A 49 9.47 3.11 6.98
CA GLU A 49 8.13 2.69 7.38
C GLU A 49 7.05 3.39 6.54
N ILE A 50 7.23 4.68 6.24
CA ILE A 50 6.33 5.42 5.35
C ILE A 50 6.39 4.85 3.92
N ARG A 51 7.57 4.44 3.44
CA ARG A 51 7.70 3.78 2.14
C ARG A 51 7.02 2.40 2.12
N LYS A 52 7.17 1.59 3.16
CA LYS A 52 6.46 0.30 3.28
C LYS A 52 4.94 0.50 3.28
N ALA A 53 4.46 1.51 4.01
CA ALA A 53 3.05 1.87 4.04
C ALA A 53 2.49 2.28 2.67
N ALA A 54 3.28 2.92 1.81
CA ALA A 54 2.87 3.23 0.44
C ALA A 54 2.51 1.98 -0.39
N TYR A 55 3.22 0.86 -0.18
CA TYR A 55 2.90 -0.40 -0.86
C TYR A 55 1.64 -1.06 -0.30
N VAL A 56 1.34 -0.88 0.99
CA VAL A 56 0.07 -1.32 1.58
C VAL A 56 -1.10 -0.53 0.97
N VAL A 57 -0.93 0.79 0.75
CA VAL A 57 -1.91 1.63 0.04
C VAL A 57 -2.11 1.15 -1.40
N PHE A 58 -1.02 0.84 -2.10
CA PHE A 58 -1.09 0.28 -3.45
C PHE A 58 -1.91 -1.02 -3.48
N ILE A 59 -1.60 -1.99 -2.60
CA ILE A 59 -2.28 -3.29 -2.56
C ILE A 59 -3.77 -3.11 -2.24
N TYR A 60 -4.12 -2.23 -1.30
CA TYR A 60 -5.52 -1.95 -0.99
C TYR A 60 -6.29 -1.42 -2.19
N HIS A 61 -5.80 -0.37 -2.84
CA HIS A 61 -6.57 0.24 -3.93
C HIS A 61 -6.56 -0.57 -5.22
N THR A 62 -5.65 -1.53 -5.37
CA THR A 62 -5.58 -2.41 -6.54
C THR A 62 -6.19 -3.79 -6.24
N PHE A 63 -5.45 -4.67 -5.58
CA PHE A 63 -5.89 -6.04 -5.31
C PHE A 63 -7.21 -6.11 -4.52
N ILE A 64 -7.40 -5.27 -3.50
CA ILE A 64 -8.59 -5.35 -2.62
C ILE A 64 -9.80 -4.62 -3.20
N LYS A 65 -9.63 -3.42 -3.75
CA LYS A 65 -10.77 -2.59 -4.21
C LYS A 65 -11.07 -2.67 -5.70
N ASP A 66 -10.06 -2.69 -6.55
CA ASP A 66 -10.23 -2.67 -8.01
C ASP A 66 -8.96 -3.14 -8.73
N ALA A 67 -8.95 -4.43 -9.12
CA ALA A 67 -7.83 -5.06 -9.81
C ALA A 67 -7.83 -4.83 -11.33
N SER A 68 -8.65 -3.91 -11.85
CA SER A 68 -8.64 -3.55 -13.27
C SER A 68 -7.28 -3.03 -13.72
N GLU A 69 -6.93 -3.31 -14.98
CA GLU A 69 -5.66 -2.92 -15.58
C GLU A 69 -5.43 -1.39 -15.48
N GLU A 70 -6.46 -0.60 -15.79
CA GLU A 70 -6.43 0.86 -15.71
C GLU A 70 -6.08 1.35 -14.30
N ASN A 71 -6.71 0.78 -13.28
CA ASN A 71 -6.47 1.20 -11.90
C ASN A 71 -5.09 0.75 -11.40
N VAL A 72 -4.64 -0.46 -11.78
CA VAL A 72 -3.28 -0.94 -11.47
C VAL A 72 -2.22 -0.03 -12.08
N ILE A 73 -2.35 0.34 -13.36
CA ILE A 73 -1.43 1.26 -14.04
C ILE A 73 -1.42 2.62 -13.33
N LYS A 74 -2.59 3.16 -12.99
CA LYS A 74 -2.72 4.43 -12.27
C LYS A 74 -1.96 4.41 -10.94
N TRP A 75 -2.15 3.39 -10.11
CA TRP A 75 -1.48 3.29 -8.81
C TRP A 75 0.01 3.01 -8.93
N ARG A 76 0.43 2.29 -9.97
CA ARG A 76 1.85 2.12 -10.28
C ARG A 76 2.52 3.46 -10.63
N GLU A 77 1.88 4.27 -11.46
CA GLU A 77 2.37 5.60 -11.81
C GLU A 77 2.45 6.54 -10.60
N ILE A 78 1.59 6.35 -9.59
CA ILE A 78 1.67 7.07 -8.31
C ILE A 78 2.95 6.69 -7.56
N LEU A 79 3.29 5.39 -7.46
CA LEU A 79 4.54 4.94 -6.83
C LEU A 79 5.77 5.51 -7.54
N ILE A 80 5.80 5.44 -8.87
CA ILE A 80 6.93 5.97 -9.68
C ILE A 80 7.11 7.47 -9.47
N ARG A 81 6.01 8.25 -9.48
CA ARG A 81 6.05 9.70 -9.24
C ARG A 81 6.44 10.09 -7.81
N ALA A 82 6.31 9.16 -6.86
CA ALA A 82 6.81 9.27 -5.50
C ALA A 82 8.28 8.82 -5.35
N HIS A 83 8.96 8.50 -6.45
CA HIS A 83 10.31 7.94 -6.49
C HIS A 83 10.43 6.61 -5.74
N LEU A 84 9.36 5.81 -5.72
CA LEU A 84 9.34 4.47 -5.15
C LEU A 84 9.50 3.43 -6.26
N PRO A 85 10.33 2.38 -6.07
CA PRO A 85 10.38 1.26 -6.99
C PRO A 85 8.99 0.64 -7.17
N PRO A 86 8.47 0.49 -8.40
CA PRO A 86 7.13 -0.05 -8.60
C PRO A 86 7.04 -1.55 -8.32
N GLN A 87 8.16 -2.26 -8.12
CA GLN A 87 8.17 -3.69 -7.79
C GLN A 87 7.51 -4.00 -6.45
N LEU A 88 6.68 -5.05 -6.40
CA LEU A 88 6.12 -5.58 -5.16
C LEU A 88 6.94 -6.76 -4.63
N SER A 89 7.52 -6.61 -3.45
CA SER A 89 8.22 -7.68 -2.72
C SER A 89 7.23 -8.57 -1.95
N SER A 90 7.71 -9.74 -1.48
CA SER A 90 6.91 -10.59 -0.58
C SER A 90 6.61 -9.91 0.76
N GLU A 91 7.54 -9.09 1.28
CA GLU A 91 7.34 -8.31 2.51
C GLU A 91 6.13 -7.37 2.39
N HIS A 92 5.92 -6.73 1.23
CA HIS A 92 4.75 -5.87 1.01
C HIS A 92 3.44 -6.67 1.09
N ALA A 93 3.43 -7.89 0.55
CA ALA A 93 2.27 -8.77 0.61
C ALA A 93 1.99 -9.25 2.04
N GLU A 94 3.03 -9.65 2.79
CA GLU A 94 2.92 -10.06 4.20
C GLU A 94 2.38 -8.93 5.08
N LEU A 95 2.85 -7.69 4.88
CA LEU A 95 2.32 -6.51 5.57
C LEU A 95 0.84 -6.28 5.25
N ALA A 96 0.43 -6.43 3.98
CA ALA A 96 -0.97 -6.29 3.62
C ALA A 96 -1.84 -7.37 4.28
N LEU A 97 -1.43 -8.64 4.27
CA LEU A 97 -2.13 -9.73 4.96
C LEU A 97 -2.27 -9.46 6.46
N PHE A 98 -1.21 -8.92 7.08
CA PHE A 98 -1.24 -8.56 8.49
C PHE A 98 -2.24 -7.42 8.78
N TYR A 99 -2.20 -6.33 8.00
CA TYR A 99 -3.06 -5.17 8.26
C TYR A 99 -4.51 -5.39 7.85
N PHE A 100 -4.77 -6.23 6.86
CA PHE A 100 -6.12 -6.56 6.38
C PHE A 100 -6.55 -7.96 6.81
N SER A 101 -6.06 -8.43 7.97
CA SER A 101 -6.35 -9.78 8.47
C SER A 101 -7.85 -10.05 8.70
N GLU A 102 -8.67 -9.00 8.81
CA GLU A 102 -10.13 -9.10 8.99
C GLU A 102 -10.90 -9.23 7.66
N LEU A 103 -10.23 -9.05 6.51
CA LEU A 103 -10.84 -9.15 5.18
C LEU A 103 -10.79 -10.56 4.58
N ASP A 104 -10.32 -11.57 5.34
CA ASP A 104 -10.17 -12.96 4.90
C ASP A 104 -9.45 -13.12 3.54
N ILE A 105 -8.44 -12.28 3.30
CA ILE A 105 -7.66 -12.31 2.06
C ILE A 105 -6.94 -13.66 1.92
N GLU A 106 -7.14 -14.33 0.79
CA GLU A 106 -6.42 -15.57 0.49
C GLU A 106 -4.93 -15.27 0.16
N PRO A 107 -3.96 -15.79 0.94
CA PRO A 107 -2.54 -15.48 0.73
C PRO A 107 -2.03 -15.91 -0.64
N PHE A 108 -2.58 -17.00 -1.18
CA PHE A 108 -2.23 -17.50 -2.50
C PHE A 108 -2.65 -16.54 -3.61
N GLU A 109 -3.86 -15.97 -3.54
CA GLU A 109 -4.34 -15.00 -4.52
C GLU A 109 -3.50 -13.72 -4.53
N LEU A 110 -3.15 -13.21 -3.35
CA LEU A 110 -2.28 -12.03 -3.25
C LEU A 110 -0.87 -12.33 -3.80
N ALA A 111 -0.33 -13.53 -3.56
CA ALA A 111 0.95 -13.94 -4.11
C ALA A 111 0.92 -14.06 -5.65
N GLN A 112 -0.17 -14.59 -6.21
CA GLN A 112 -0.42 -14.66 -7.66
C GLN A 112 -0.53 -13.27 -8.27
N PHE A 113 -1.34 -12.39 -7.67
CA PHE A 113 -1.47 -10.99 -8.10
C PHE A 113 -0.11 -10.29 -8.14
N ARG A 114 0.68 -10.40 -7.06
CA ARG A 114 2.03 -9.82 -6.97
C ARG A 114 2.94 -10.31 -8.09
N ARG A 115 2.93 -11.62 -8.36
CA ARG A 115 3.75 -12.24 -9.40
C ARG A 115 3.34 -11.72 -10.77
N GLN A 116 2.05 -11.80 -11.12
CA GLN A 116 1.53 -11.37 -12.41
C GLN A 116 1.77 -9.86 -12.63
N TYR A 117 1.54 -9.04 -11.60
CA TYR A 117 1.82 -7.61 -11.63
C TYR A 117 3.30 -7.32 -11.94
N ASN A 118 4.22 -7.96 -11.23
CA ASN A 118 5.64 -7.74 -11.47
C ASN A 118 6.09 -8.24 -12.86
N GLU A 119 5.59 -9.40 -13.29
CA GLU A 119 5.86 -9.94 -14.63
C GLU A 119 5.33 -9.03 -15.74
N THR A 120 4.15 -8.42 -15.55
CA THR A 120 3.51 -7.59 -16.57
C THR A 120 4.13 -6.20 -16.67
N TYR A 121 4.44 -5.56 -15.54
CA TYR A 121 4.76 -4.12 -15.52
C TYR A 121 6.19 -3.77 -15.09
N ASN A 122 6.91 -4.72 -14.50
CA ASN A 122 8.20 -4.45 -13.84
C ASN A 122 9.33 -5.39 -14.28
N GLN A 123 9.12 -6.18 -15.35
CA GLN A 123 10.21 -6.89 -15.99
C GLN A 123 11.23 -5.88 -16.50
N ILE A 124 12.43 -5.94 -15.89
CA ILE A 124 13.62 -5.32 -16.46
C ILE A 124 13.91 -6.12 -17.72
N HIS A 125 13.63 -5.56 -18.90
CA HIS A 125 14.28 -6.04 -20.11
C HIS A 125 15.78 -5.79 -19.91
N LEU A 126 16.51 -6.84 -19.54
CA LEU A 126 17.96 -6.88 -19.70
C LEU A 126 18.20 -6.87 -21.20
N VAL A 127 18.37 -5.68 -21.78
CA VAL A 127 18.91 -5.48 -23.12
C VAL A 127 20.43 -5.44 -23.01
#